data_AF-A0AAW1LLA9-F1
#
_entry.id   AF-A0AAW1LLA9-F1
#
_cell.length_a   1.000
_cell.length_b   1.000
_cell.length_c   1.000
_cell.angle_alpha   90.00
_cell.angle_beta   90.00
_cell.angle_gamma   90.00
#
_symmetry.space_group_name_H-M   'P 1'
#
loop_
_entity.id
_entity.type
_entity.pdbx_description
1 polymer ?
#
loop_
_entity_poly.entity_id
_entity_poly.type
_entity_poly.pdbx_seq_one_letter_code
_entity_poly.pdbx_strand_id
1 'polypeptide(L)'
;MIEQIKHWGFDKYNSSIGVDSSPVNLNDQVKCLMTMQEKAREEKIVVKFSNLYDKLFMPNGDNNTKVIAARLPYFEGDYRSAVAENMIKKIAHEVEETLDNKLIDIEVKSLCL
;
A
#
# COMPACT_ATOMS: atom_id res chain seq x y z
N MET A 1 9.38 7.42 -30.22
CA MET A 1 8.87 6.90 -28.93
C MET A 1 9.72 7.38 -27.76
N ILE A 2 11.03 7.11 -27.75
CA ILE A 2 11.95 7.53 -26.66
C ILE A 2 12.06 9.07 -26.52
N GLU A 3 12.05 9.81 -27.63
CA GLU A 3 12.12 11.29 -27.64
C GLU A 3 10.92 11.97 -26.95
N GLN A 4 9.73 11.37 -26.99
CA GLN A 4 8.54 11.94 -26.33
C GLN A 4 8.60 11.82 -24.80
N ILE A 5 9.27 10.78 -24.30
CA ILE A 5 9.40 10.50 -22.86
C ILE A 5 10.36 11.51 -22.19
N LYS A 6 11.37 12.02 -22.90
CA LYS A 6 12.30 13.04 -22.36
C LYS A 6 11.59 14.34 -21.98
N HIS A 7 10.60 14.76 -22.75
CA HIS A 7 9.79 15.96 -22.47
C HIS A 7 8.89 15.80 -21.22
N TRP A 8 8.78 14.61 -20.64
CA TRP A 8 8.01 14.37 -19.42
C TRP A 8 8.80 14.65 -18.13
N GLY A 9 10.06 15.12 -18.22
CA GLY A 9 10.83 15.59 -17.06
C GLY A 9 11.39 14.46 -16.17
N PHE A 10 11.49 13.24 -16.70
CA PHE A 10 12.11 12.10 -16.01
C PHE A 10 13.58 12.33 -15.64
N ASP A 11 14.26 13.26 -16.32
CA ASP A 11 15.66 13.61 -16.08
C ASP A 11 15.90 14.07 -14.63
N LYS A 12 14.88 14.62 -13.97
CA LYS A 12 14.98 15.05 -12.56
C LYS A 12 14.95 13.89 -11.57
N TYR A 13 14.44 12.73 -11.98
CA TYR A 13 14.23 11.57 -11.09
C TYR A 13 15.42 10.60 -11.09
N ASN A 14 16.24 10.60 -12.14
CA ASN A 14 17.43 9.74 -12.26
C ASN A 14 18.73 10.38 -11.78
N SER A 15 18.69 11.58 -11.16
CA SER A 15 19.88 12.25 -10.65
C SER A 15 20.45 11.61 -9.36
N SER A 16 19.82 10.59 -8.78
CA SER A 16 20.24 10.02 -7.49
C SER A 16 20.89 8.63 -7.59
N ILE A 17 21.72 8.40 -8.61
CA ILE A 17 22.81 7.41 -8.51
C ILE A 17 24.16 8.11 -8.18
N GLY A 18 24.17 9.44 -8.04
CA GLY A 18 25.35 10.21 -7.61
C GLY A 18 25.03 11.17 -6.47
N VAL A 19 25.52 10.82 -5.28
CA VAL A 19 25.99 11.70 -4.19
C VAL A 19 25.52 13.18 -4.24
N ASP A 20 24.29 13.45 -3.83
CA ASP A 20 23.84 14.72 -3.25
C ASP A 20 22.67 14.37 -2.31
N SER A 21 22.94 14.44 -1.02
CA SER A 21 21.99 14.16 0.07
C SER A 21 21.16 15.38 0.43
N SER A 22 20.65 16.12 -0.55
CA SER A 22 19.55 17.06 -0.34
C SER A 22 18.26 16.26 -0.21
N PRO A 23 17.51 16.36 0.90
CA PRO A 23 16.30 15.57 1.09
C PRO A 23 15.31 15.91 -0.01
N VAL A 24 15.01 14.94 -0.87
CA VAL A 24 14.00 15.10 -1.91
C VAL A 24 12.68 15.41 -1.19
N ASN A 25 12.10 16.58 -1.49
CA ASN A 25 10.89 17.03 -0.83
C ASN A 25 9.71 16.12 -1.22
N LEU A 26 9.11 15.45 -0.24
CA LEU A 26 7.99 14.53 -0.44
C LEU A 26 6.82 15.17 -1.22
N ASN A 27 6.57 16.46 -0.99
CA ASN A 27 5.52 17.19 -1.70
C ASN A 27 5.87 17.35 -3.18
N ASP A 28 7.14 17.54 -3.52
CA ASP A 28 7.58 17.64 -4.92
C ASP A 28 7.48 16.28 -5.64
N GLN A 29 7.78 15.18 -4.94
CA GLN A 29 7.62 13.83 -5.50
C GLN A 29 6.15 13.50 -5.78
N VAL A 30 5.26 13.73 -4.80
CA VAL A 30 3.82 13.48 -4.96
C VAL A 30 3.24 14.39 -6.04
N LYS A 31 3.66 15.65 -6.10
CA LYS A 31 3.25 16.59 -7.14
C LYS A 31 3.65 16.10 -8.54
N CYS A 32 4.89 15.63 -8.71
CA CYS A 32 5.38 15.09 -9.98
C CYS A 32 4.52 13.92 -10.45
N LEU A 33 4.24 12.96 -9.55
CA LEU A 33 3.40 11.81 -9.85
C LEU A 33 2.01 12.23 -10.35
N MET A 34 1.35 13.16 -9.65
CA MET A 34 0.02 13.64 -10.06
C MET A 34 0.05 14.35 -11.41
N THR A 35 1.04 15.23 -11.64
CA THR A 35 1.16 15.94 -12.93
C THR A 35 1.46 15.01 -14.10
N MET A 36 2.28 13.98 -13.87
CA MET A 36 2.59 12.97 -14.88
C MET A 36 1.35 12.14 -15.24
N GLN A 37 0.56 11.75 -14.24
CA GLN A 37 -0.69 11.02 -14.46
C GLN A 37 -1.65 11.85 -15.32
N GLU A 38 -1.84 13.13 -15.00
CA GLU A 38 -2.73 13.99 -15.79
C GLU A 38 -2.31 14.12 -17.25
N LYS A 39 -1.02 14.33 -17.51
CA LYS A 39 -0.49 14.40 -18.87
C LYS A 39 -0.70 13.09 -19.65
N ALA A 40 -0.45 11.95 -19.01
CA ALA A 40 -0.67 10.64 -19.64
C ALA A 40 -2.16 10.37 -19.96
N ARG A 41 -3.08 10.97 -19.20
CA ARG A 41 -4.53 10.94 -19.50
C ARG A 41 -4.86 11.81 -20.70
N GLU A 42 -4.32 13.03 -20.77
CA GLU A 42 -4.52 13.97 -21.89
C GLU A 42 -4.00 13.39 -23.22
N GLU A 43 -2.83 12.75 -23.18
CA GLU A 43 -2.22 12.07 -24.33
C GLU A 43 -2.89 10.72 -24.66
N LYS A 44 -3.94 10.33 -23.92
CA LYS A 44 -4.71 9.08 -24.08
C LYS A 44 -3.85 7.81 -23.96
N ILE A 45 -2.73 7.90 -23.25
CA ILE A 45 -1.83 6.77 -22.94
C ILE A 45 -2.42 5.96 -21.78
N VAL A 46 -3.01 6.65 -20.79
CA VAL A 46 -3.69 6.01 -19.66
C VAL A 46 -5.19 6.31 -19.72
N VAL A 47 -6.00 5.25 -19.61
CA VAL A 47 -7.46 5.34 -19.66
C VAL A 47 -8.04 6.01 -18.41
N LYS A 48 -7.55 5.62 -17.22
CA LYS A 48 -8.02 6.15 -15.94
C LYS A 48 -7.00 5.89 -14.84
N PHE A 49 -6.85 6.86 -13.94
CA PHE A 49 -6.19 6.68 -12.65
C PHE A 49 -7.25 6.55 -11.55
N SER A 50 -7.00 5.68 -10.59
CA SER A 50 -7.83 5.49 -9.41
C SER A 50 -6.93 5.20 -8.24
N ASN A 51 -7.28 5.69 -7.06
CA ASN A 51 -6.58 5.24 -5.88
C ASN A 51 -6.79 3.72 -5.72
N LEU A 52 -5.82 3.08 -5.07
CA LEU A 52 -5.76 1.63 -4.92
C LEU A 52 -6.93 1.08 -4.09
N TYR A 53 -7.43 1.88 -3.14
CA TYR A 53 -8.57 1.54 -2.31
C TYR A 53 -9.85 1.44 -3.14
N ASP A 54 -10.18 2.48 -3.91
CA ASP A 54 -11.34 2.53 -4.78
C ASP A 54 -11.31 1.41 -5.81
N LYS A 55 -10.13 1.10 -6.35
CA LYS A 55 -10.01 0.05 -7.36
C LYS A 55 -10.27 -1.35 -6.81
N LEU A 56 -9.85 -1.61 -5.58
CA LEU A 56 -9.82 -2.96 -5.01
C LEU A 56 -10.95 -3.23 -4.02
N PHE A 57 -11.39 -2.21 -3.28
CA PHE A 57 -12.31 -2.36 -2.14
C PHE A 57 -13.64 -1.64 -2.35
N MET A 58 -13.74 -0.69 -3.29
CA MET A 58 -15.05 -0.15 -3.65
C MET A 58 -15.69 -1.04 -4.73
N PRO A 59 -16.91 -1.54 -4.48
CA PRO A 59 -17.60 -2.34 -5.47
C PRO A 59 -18.02 -1.46 -6.65
N ASN A 60 -17.57 -1.81 -7.85
CA ASN A 60 -18.07 -1.22 -9.09
C ASN A 60 -19.40 -1.92 -9.47
N GLY A 61 -20.46 -1.74 -8.67
CA GLY A 61 -21.79 -2.35 -8.86
C GLY A 61 -22.31 -3.15 -7.65
N ASP A 62 -23.44 -3.84 -7.78
CA ASP A 62 -24.17 -4.53 -6.68
C ASP A 62 -23.48 -5.78 -6.08
N ASN A 63 -22.24 -6.06 -6.49
CA ASN A 63 -21.54 -7.28 -6.10
C ASN A 63 -20.63 -7.05 -4.90
N ASN A 64 -21.13 -7.39 -3.71
CA ASN A 64 -20.39 -7.48 -2.44
C ASN A 64 -19.34 -8.61 -2.46
N THR A 65 -18.36 -8.51 -3.35
CA THR A 65 -17.31 -9.53 -3.49
C THR A 65 -16.30 -9.33 -2.38
N LYS A 66 -16.17 -10.33 -1.49
CA LYS A 66 -15.16 -10.34 -0.42
C LYS A 66 -13.77 -10.20 -1.02
N VAL A 67 -13.11 -9.07 -0.77
CA VAL A 67 -11.72 -8.84 -1.16
C VAL A 67 -10.83 -9.60 -0.19
N ILE A 68 -10.05 -10.55 -0.72
CA ILE A 68 -9.12 -11.38 0.07
C ILE A 68 -7.72 -10.84 -0.16
N ALA A 69 -6.88 -10.79 0.87
CA ALA A 69 -5.48 -10.33 0.79
C ALA A 69 -4.69 -11.04 -0.33
N ALA A 70 -4.98 -12.31 -0.59
CA ALA A 70 -4.39 -13.10 -1.68
C ALA A 70 -4.65 -12.54 -3.10
N ARG A 71 -5.59 -11.59 -3.27
CA ARG A 71 -5.86 -10.92 -4.55
C ARG A 71 -5.17 -9.56 -4.68
N LEU A 72 -4.51 -9.08 -3.62
CA LEU A 72 -3.71 -7.86 -3.70
C LEU A 72 -2.43 -8.15 -4.50
N PRO A 73 -2.02 -7.27 -5.43
CA PRO A 73 -0.70 -7.38 -6.06
C PRO A 73 0.40 -7.38 -4.98
N TYR A 74 1.28 -8.38 -5.02
CA TYR A 74 2.45 -8.44 -4.15
C TYR A 74 3.65 -7.83 -4.89
N PHE A 75 4.25 -6.81 -4.30
CA PHE A 75 5.44 -6.15 -4.80
C PHE A 75 6.53 -6.20 -3.73
N GLU A 76 7.72 -6.64 -4.10
CA GLU A 76 8.85 -6.74 -3.19
C GLU A 76 9.28 -5.33 -2.75
N GLY A 77 9.42 -5.12 -1.43
CA GLY A 77 9.80 -3.82 -0.86
C GLY A 77 8.70 -2.74 -0.85
N ASP A 78 7.46 -3.09 -1.21
CA ASP A 78 6.33 -2.16 -1.08
C ASP A 78 5.95 -1.95 0.40
N TYR A 79 5.52 -0.74 0.72
CA TYR A 79 4.99 -0.40 2.04
C TYR A 79 3.81 -1.30 2.43
N ARG A 80 2.98 -1.71 1.46
CA ARG A 80 1.76 -2.50 1.74
C ARG A 80 2.06 -3.93 2.19
N SER A 81 3.10 -4.58 1.66
CA SER A 81 3.48 -5.93 2.10
C SER A 81 4.02 -5.88 3.53
N ALA A 82 4.90 -4.92 3.83
CA ALA A 82 5.41 -4.71 5.18
C ALA A 82 4.30 -4.41 6.20
N VAL A 83 3.34 -3.55 5.83
CA VAL A 83 2.19 -3.25 6.70
C VAL A 83 1.29 -4.46 6.89
N ALA A 84 1.00 -5.21 5.82
CA ALA A 84 0.18 -6.41 5.91
C ALA A 84 0.81 -7.47 6.83
N GLU A 85 2.12 -7.70 6.70
CA GLU A 85 2.86 -8.61 7.59
C GLU A 85 2.82 -8.15 9.05
N ASN A 86 3.03 -6.86 9.30
CA ASN A 86 2.97 -6.31 10.65
C ASN A 86 1.56 -6.42 11.26
N MET A 87 0.51 -6.19 10.46
CA MET A 87 -0.87 -6.38 10.89
C MET A 87 -1.16 -7.84 11.22
N ILE A 88 -0.70 -8.79 10.40
CA ILE A 88 -0.87 -10.23 10.65
C ILE A 88 -0.16 -10.62 11.95
N LYS A 89 1.08 -10.16 12.18
CA LYS A 89 1.82 -10.41 13.42
C LYS A 89 1.09 -9.86 14.65
N LYS A 90 0.56 -8.64 14.53
CA LYS A 90 -0.20 -8.00 15.62
C LYS A 90 -1.46 -8.80 15.95
N ILE A 91 -2.23 -9.20 14.94
CA ILE A 91 -3.43 -10.01 15.13
C ILE A 91 -3.08 -11.36 15.75
N ALA A 92 -2.00 -12.01 15.30
CA ALA A 92 -1.56 -13.28 15.87
C ALA A 92 -1.21 -13.15 17.36
N HIS A 93 -0.48 -12.09 17.72
CA HIS A 93 -0.12 -11.79 19.11
C HIS A 93 -1.35 -11.52 19.98
N GLU A 94 -2.28 -10.68 19.51
CA GLU A 94 -3.53 -10.39 20.24
C GLU A 94 -4.37 -11.67 20.44
N VAL A 95 -4.40 -12.57 19.45
CA VAL A 95 -5.07 -13.86 19.58
C VAL A 95 -4.41 -14.73 20.65
N GLU A 96 -3.09 -14.84 20.64
CA GLU A 96 -2.32 -15.60 21.66
C GLU A 96 -2.59 -15.07 23.08
N GLU A 97 -2.48 -13.75 23.29
CA GLU A 97 -2.80 -13.12 24.58
C GLU A 97 -4.24 -13.37 25.03
N THR A 98 -5.22 -13.35 24.10
CA THR A 98 -6.62 -13.62 24.47
C THR A 98 -6.89 -15.09 24.80
N LEU A 99 -6.13 -16.03 24.24
CA LEU A 99 -6.19 -17.45 24.60
C LEU A 99 -5.58 -17.67 25.99
N ASP A 100 -4.44 -17.08 26.28
CA ASP A 100 -3.77 -17.20 27.58
C ASP A 100 -4.63 -16.62 28.71
N ASN A 101 -5.24 -15.45 28.49
CA ASN A 101 -6.15 -14.84 29.46
C ASN A 101 -7.40 -15.70 29.73
N LYS A 102 -7.91 -16.42 28.73
CA LYS A 102 -9.02 -17.36 28.90
C LYS A 102 -8.61 -18.61 29.66
N LEU A 103 -7.41 -19.13 29.42
CA LEU A 103 -6.87 -20.27 30.17
C LEU A 103 -6.68 -19.92 31.64
N ILE A 104 -6.11 -18.76 31.94
CA ILE A 104 -5.96 -18.24 33.31
C ILE A 104 -7.32 -18.07 33.98
N ASP A 105 -8.32 -17.51 33.29
CA ASP A 105 -9.67 -17.34 33.85
C ASP A 105 -10.36 -18.69 34.15
N ILE A 106 -10.15 -19.70 33.31
CA ILE A 106 -10.65 -21.08 33.56
C ILE A 106 -9.92 -21.70 34.76
N GLU A 107 -8.59 -21.56 34.83
CA GLU A 107 -7.77 -22.12 35.92
C GLU A 107 -8.10 -21.48 37.27
N VAL A 108 -8.24 -20.15 37.31
CA VAL A 108 -8.66 -19.41 38.51
C VAL A 108 -10.07 -19.80 38.94
N LYS A 109 -11.01 -19.98 38.01
CA LYS A 109 -12.37 -20.47 38.32
C LYS A 109 -12.36 -21.90 38.88
N SER A 110 -11.44 -22.76 38.44
CA SER A 110 -11.29 -24.12 38.97
C SER A 110 -10.70 -24.18 40.38
N LEU A 111 -9.87 -23.19 40.73
CA LEU A 111 -9.25 -23.05 42.06
C LEU A 111 -10.18 -22.39 43.10
N CYS A 112 -11.26 -21.74 42.65
CA CYS A 112 -12.24 -21.07 43.50
C CYS A 112 -13.53 -21.88 43.74
N LEU A 113 -13.57 -23.17 43.37
CA LEU A 113 -14.64 -24.13 43.68
C LEU A 113 -14.18 -25.10 44.78
#